data_AF-A0A951I7V4-F1
#
_entry.id   AF-A0A951I7V4-F1
#
_cell.length_a   1.000
_cell.length_b   1.000
_cell.length_c   1.000
_cell.angle_alpha   90.00
_cell.angle_beta   90.00
_cell.angle_gamma   90.00
#
_symmetry.space_group_name_H-M   'P 1'
#
loop_
_entity.id
_entity.type
_entity.pdbx_description
1 polymer ?
#
loop_
_entity_poly.entity_id
_entity_poly.type
_entity_poly.pdbx_seq_one_letter_code
_entity_poly.pdbx_strand_id
1 'polypeptide(L)'
;MTENEKVQQPVNELVSRAAKGDMAAFEEIHRRYRRFVYAAALRMTGNPADAEDLAQESFIVLMQKIGSFRGEAAFTTWLYRLTVNQVLMYLRRRKCRPEDQTSDGNMPEYRSGGAGTVNSSAVLDRLAIERAVGALPPGYRSAFILYDVEGYQHKEIARIMGCEIGTAKSQLHRARAKLRRLLSNPERRLSSQTSSI
;
A
#
# COMPACT_ATOMS: atom_id res chain seq x y z
N MET A 1 -38.79 15.85 7.44
CA MET A 1 -38.86 14.79 6.41
C MET A 1 -37.58 14.90 5.59
N THR A 2 -36.54 14.17 5.98
CA THR A 2 -35.30 14.00 5.21
C THR A 2 -34.87 12.55 5.40
N GLU A 3 -35.30 11.73 4.46
CA GLU A 3 -34.69 10.43 4.15
C GLU A 3 -33.20 10.64 3.89
N ASN A 4 -32.33 9.82 4.50
CA ASN A 4 -31.47 8.87 3.77
C ASN A 4 -30.43 8.27 4.75
N GLU A 5 -30.86 7.40 5.67
CA GLU A 5 -29.96 6.37 6.18
C GLU A 5 -29.69 5.41 5.01
N LYS A 6 -28.71 5.73 4.15
CA LYS A 6 -28.23 4.77 3.16
C LYS A 6 -27.58 3.62 3.93
N VAL A 7 -28.35 2.56 4.16
CA VAL A 7 -27.84 1.27 4.62
C VAL A 7 -26.73 0.87 3.65
N GLN A 8 -25.49 0.90 4.14
CA GLN A 8 -24.31 0.60 3.34
C GLN A 8 -24.39 -0.87 2.90
N GLN A 9 -24.68 -1.13 1.62
CA GLN A 9 -24.86 -2.51 1.11
C GLN A 9 -23.65 -3.39 1.47
N PRO A 10 -23.84 -4.65 1.88
CA PRO A 10 -22.75 -5.54 2.22
C PRO A 10 -21.83 -5.78 1.02
N VAL A 11 -20.51 -5.79 1.25
CA VAL A 11 -19.51 -5.89 0.16
C VAL A 11 -19.70 -7.15 -0.69
N ASN A 12 -20.10 -8.27 -0.08
CA ASN A 12 -20.29 -9.52 -0.81
C ASN A 12 -21.45 -9.44 -1.83
N GLU A 13 -22.49 -8.69 -1.52
CA GLU A 13 -23.61 -8.46 -2.44
C GLU A 13 -23.17 -7.60 -3.62
N LEU A 14 -22.46 -6.50 -3.35
CA LEU A 14 -21.87 -5.65 -4.39
C LEU A 14 -20.95 -6.46 -5.31
N VAL A 15 -20.11 -7.34 -4.73
CA VAL A 15 -19.22 -8.20 -5.49
C VAL A 15 -19.99 -9.18 -6.37
N SER A 16 -21.05 -9.81 -5.83
CA SER A 16 -21.91 -10.72 -6.60
C SER A 16 -22.59 -10.03 -7.78
N ARG A 17 -23.10 -8.81 -7.57
CA ARG A 17 -23.73 -8.01 -8.63
C ARG A 17 -22.71 -7.54 -9.66
N ALA A 18 -21.58 -7.00 -9.22
CA ALA A 18 -20.51 -6.56 -10.11
C ALA A 18 -19.95 -7.72 -10.96
N ALA A 19 -19.84 -8.93 -10.39
CA ALA A 19 -19.47 -10.13 -11.12
C ALA A 19 -20.46 -10.54 -12.23
N LYS A 20 -21.72 -10.08 -12.14
CA LYS A 20 -22.75 -10.27 -13.17
C LYS A 20 -22.82 -9.10 -14.17
N GLY A 21 -21.88 -8.15 -14.11
CA GLY A 21 -21.82 -6.99 -15.00
C GLY A 21 -22.57 -5.75 -14.52
N ASP A 22 -23.03 -5.72 -13.27
CA ASP A 22 -23.65 -4.52 -12.69
C ASP A 22 -22.60 -3.42 -12.44
N MET A 23 -22.57 -2.44 -13.35
CA MET A 23 -21.61 -1.33 -13.30
C MET A 23 -21.83 -0.40 -12.11
N ALA A 24 -23.07 -0.23 -11.64
CA ALA A 24 -23.35 0.59 -10.46
C ALA A 24 -22.81 -0.08 -9.17
N ALA A 25 -22.92 -1.40 -9.09
CA ALA A 25 -22.30 -2.17 -8.00
C ALA A 25 -20.78 -2.05 -8.03
N PHE A 26 -20.16 -2.12 -9.21
CA PHE A 26 -18.72 -1.93 -9.35
C PHE A 26 -18.27 -0.49 -9.01
N GLU A 27 -19.01 0.53 -9.44
CA GLU A 27 -18.72 1.93 -9.11
C GLU A 27 -18.73 2.15 -7.60
N GLU A 28 -19.67 1.54 -6.89
CA GLU A 28 -19.73 1.61 -5.43
C GLU A 28 -18.54 0.91 -4.77
N ILE A 29 -18.08 -0.23 -5.30
CA ILE A 29 -16.83 -0.88 -4.87
C ILE A 29 -15.64 0.05 -5.11
N HIS A 30 -15.52 0.62 -6.31
CA HIS A 30 -14.46 1.57 -6.63
C HIS A 30 -14.45 2.75 -5.66
N ARG A 31 -15.60 3.39 -5.43
CA ARG A 31 -15.74 4.50 -4.49
C ARG A 31 -15.30 4.15 -3.08
N ARG A 32 -15.67 2.97 -2.59
CA ARG A 32 -15.31 2.47 -1.24
C ARG A 32 -13.82 2.18 -1.09
N TYR A 33 -13.20 1.57 -2.10
CA TYR A 33 -11.87 1.00 -1.97
C TYR A 33 -10.76 1.78 -2.70
N ARG A 34 -11.07 2.84 -3.45
CA ARG A 34 -10.04 3.62 -4.19
C ARG A 34 -8.90 4.11 -3.31
N ARG A 35 -9.22 4.63 -2.11
CA ARG A 35 -8.22 5.12 -1.16
C ARG A 35 -7.37 3.98 -0.60
N PHE A 36 -7.98 2.82 -0.38
CA PHE A 36 -7.29 1.63 0.11
C PHE A 36 -6.29 1.10 -0.90
N VAL A 37 -6.71 0.94 -2.16
CA VAL A 37 -5.88 0.49 -3.28
C VAL A 37 -4.74 1.48 -3.53
N TYR A 38 -5.06 2.78 -3.61
CA TYR A 38 -4.05 3.83 -3.78
C TYR A 38 -3.02 3.83 -2.66
N ALA A 39 -3.46 3.74 -1.39
CA ALA A 39 -2.53 3.71 -0.26
C ALA A 39 -1.62 2.47 -0.28
N ALA A 40 -2.13 1.31 -0.72
CA ALA A 40 -1.33 0.11 -0.89
C ALA A 40 -0.27 0.29 -1.98
N ALA A 41 -0.66 0.82 -3.15
CA ALA A 41 0.27 1.10 -4.24
C ALA A 41 1.34 2.13 -3.82
N LEU A 42 0.92 3.23 -3.21
CA LEU A 42 1.81 4.30 -2.74
C LEU A 42 2.81 3.81 -1.70
N ARG A 43 2.39 2.95 -0.76
CA ARG A 43 3.31 2.35 0.22
C ARG A 43 4.39 1.52 -0.43
N MET A 44 4.16 0.93 -1.60
CA MET A 44 5.16 0.11 -2.28
C MET A 44 6.02 0.93 -3.23
N THR A 45 5.42 1.78 -4.07
CA THR A 45 6.15 2.59 -5.04
C THR A 45 6.90 3.76 -4.40
N GLY A 46 6.29 4.41 -3.41
CA GLY A 46 6.77 5.69 -2.87
C GLY A 46 6.71 6.85 -3.87
N ASN A 47 6.05 6.67 -5.02
CA ASN A 47 5.85 7.69 -6.05
C ASN A 47 4.34 7.88 -6.26
N PRO A 48 3.79 9.10 -6.08
CA PRO A 48 2.36 9.37 -6.23
C PRO A 48 1.80 9.10 -7.63
N ALA A 49 2.54 9.43 -8.70
CA ALA A 49 2.10 9.22 -10.08
C ALA A 49 2.03 7.72 -10.39
N ASP A 50 3.10 6.98 -10.08
CA ASP A 50 3.12 5.51 -10.25
C ASP A 50 1.98 4.85 -9.42
N ALA A 51 1.71 5.37 -8.22
CA ALA A 51 0.67 4.83 -7.36
C ALA A 51 -0.75 5.07 -7.92
N GLU A 52 -0.98 6.21 -8.56
CA GLU A 52 -2.25 6.52 -9.20
C GLU A 52 -2.50 5.61 -10.40
N ASP A 53 -1.51 5.47 -11.29
CA ASP A 53 -1.57 4.59 -12.46
C ASP A 53 -1.83 3.14 -12.04
N LEU A 54 -1.08 2.64 -11.05
CA LEU A 54 -1.24 1.27 -10.56
C LEU A 54 -2.55 1.05 -9.82
N ALA A 55 -3.10 2.08 -9.17
CA ALA A 55 -4.42 1.98 -8.58
C ALA A 55 -5.48 1.81 -9.67
N GLN A 56 -5.41 2.59 -10.74
CA GLN A 56 -6.31 2.47 -11.88
C GLN A 56 -6.20 1.09 -12.55
N GLU A 57 -4.98 0.65 -12.86
CA GLU A 57 -4.72 -0.68 -13.43
C GLU A 57 -5.26 -1.79 -12.53
N SER A 58 -5.10 -1.65 -11.20
CA SER A 58 -5.66 -2.60 -10.24
C SER A 58 -7.19 -2.68 -10.31
N PHE A 59 -7.89 -1.57 -10.56
CA PHE A 59 -9.34 -1.58 -10.74
C PHE A 59 -9.76 -2.19 -12.08
N ILE A 60 -8.99 -1.98 -13.14
CA ILE A 60 -9.21 -2.64 -14.44
C ILE A 60 -9.10 -4.17 -14.27
N VAL A 61 -8.03 -4.64 -13.63
CA VAL A 61 -7.83 -6.06 -13.33
C VAL A 61 -8.88 -6.58 -12.35
N LEU A 62 -9.29 -5.77 -11.37
CA LEU A 62 -10.38 -6.12 -10.46
C LEU A 62 -11.67 -6.40 -11.23
N MET A 63 -12.06 -5.52 -12.16
CA MET A 63 -13.26 -5.72 -12.99
C MET A 63 -13.22 -7.05 -13.72
N GLN A 64 -12.06 -7.41 -14.28
CA GLN A 64 -11.88 -8.68 -14.99
C GLN A 64 -11.92 -9.91 -14.06
N LYS A 65 -11.46 -9.76 -12.81
CA LYS A 65 -11.29 -10.87 -11.87
C LYS A 65 -12.33 -10.96 -10.78
N ILE A 66 -13.24 -9.99 -10.65
CA ILE A 66 -14.17 -9.89 -9.52
C ILE A 66 -15.05 -11.15 -9.40
N GLY A 67 -15.41 -11.78 -10.51
CA GLY A 67 -16.16 -13.05 -10.52
C GLY A 67 -15.38 -14.26 -9.99
N SER A 68 -14.06 -14.17 -9.83
CA SER A 68 -13.23 -15.22 -9.22
C SER A 68 -13.18 -15.14 -7.69
N PHE A 69 -13.73 -14.09 -7.07
CA PHE A 69 -13.76 -13.96 -5.63
C PHE A 69 -14.78 -14.94 -5.03
N ARG A 70 -14.30 -15.89 -4.20
CA ARG A 70 -15.11 -16.95 -3.60
C ARG A 70 -15.62 -16.67 -2.19
N GLY A 71 -15.22 -15.56 -1.56
CA GLY A 71 -15.63 -15.25 -0.19
C GLY A 71 -14.90 -16.03 0.92
N GLU A 72 -13.89 -16.85 0.59
CA GLU A 72 -13.08 -17.61 1.56
C GLU A 72 -12.23 -16.71 2.48
N ALA A 73 -12.00 -15.46 2.06
CA ALA A 73 -11.34 -14.41 2.83
C ALA A 73 -12.09 -13.09 2.68
N ALA A 74 -11.81 -12.13 3.56
CA ALA A 74 -12.35 -10.78 3.42
C ALA A 74 -11.98 -10.18 2.05
N PHE A 75 -12.93 -9.49 1.42
CA PHE A 75 -12.73 -8.85 0.11
C PHE A 75 -11.52 -7.91 0.10
N THR A 76 -11.30 -7.17 1.18
CA THR A 76 -10.13 -6.29 1.35
C THR A 76 -8.81 -7.05 1.26
N THR A 77 -8.73 -8.25 1.84
CA THR A 77 -7.53 -9.08 1.78
C THR A 77 -7.27 -9.56 0.35
N TRP A 78 -8.32 -9.97 -0.36
CA TRP A 78 -8.20 -10.41 -1.74
C TRP A 78 -7.83 -9.26 -2.69
N LEU A 79 -8.50 -8.10 -2.54
CA LEU A 79 -8.20 -6.89 -3.30
C LEU A 79 -6.77 -6.40 -3.06
N TYR A 80 -6.33 -6.42 -1.79
CA TYR A 80 -4.97 -6.05 -1.44
C TYR A 80 -3.92 -6.92 -2.14
N ARG A 81 -4.10 -8.25 -2.12
CA ARG A 81 -3.23 -9.18 -2.87
C ARG A 81 -3.24 -8.89 -4.37
N LEU A 82 -4.40 -8.57 -4.95
CA LEU A 82 -4.51 -8.19 -6.36
C LEU A 82 -3.68 -6.92 -6.65
N THR A 83 -3.83 -5.88 -5.84
CA THR A 83 -3.08 -4.63 -5.97
C THR A 83 -1.58 -4.82 -5.80
N VAL A 84 -1.16 -5.53 -4.75
CA VAL A 84 0.25 -5.86 -4.50
C VAL A 84 0.85 -6.57 -5.71
N ASN A 85 0.15 -7.57 -6.27
CA ASN A 85 0.63 -8.26 -7.47
C ASN A 85 0.83 -7.31 -8.66
N GLN A 86 -0.07 -6.35 -8.89
CA GLN A 86 0.12 -5.34 -9.96
C GLN A 86 1.38 -4.50 -9.73
N VAL A 87 1.56 -4.00 -8.50
CA VAL A 87 2.72 -3.19 -8.15
C VAL A 87 4.01 -3.98 -8.32
N LEU A 88 4.04 -5.25 -7.93
CA LEU A 88 5.21 -6.11 -8.08
C LEU A 88 5.56 -6.37 -9.55
N MET A 89 4.56 -6.56 -10.40
CA MET A 89 4.79 -6.71 -11.85
C MET A 89 5.39 -5.43 -12.44
N TYR A 90 4.90 -4.26 -12.03
CA TYR A 90 5.45 -2.96 -12.42
C TYR A 90 6.90 -2.77 -11.96
N LEU A 91 7.19 -3.00 -10.67
CA LEU A 91 8.53 -2.83 -10.10
C LEU A 91 9.55 -3.77 -10.77
N ARG A 92 9.15 -5.01 -11.11
CA ARG A 92 10.01 -5.93 -11.86
C ARG A 92 10.38 -5.37 -13.24
N ARG A 93 9.39 -4.85 -13.98
CA ARG A 93 9.62 -4.30 -15.33
C ARG A 93 10.54 -3.07 -15.29
N ARG A 94 10.35 -2.19 -14.29
CA ARG A 94 11.16 -1.00 -14.12
C ARG A 94 12.63 -1.35 -13.83
N LYS A 95 12.88 -2.37 -13.02
CA LYS A 95 14.26 -2.80 -12.70
C LYS A 95 15.01 -3.43 -13.87
N CYS A 96 14.31 -3.92 -14.88
CA CYS A 96 14.91 -4.41 -16.12
C CYS A 96 15.30 -3.29 -17.10
N ARG A 97 14.95 -2.02 -16.82
CA ARG A 97 15.46 -0.86 -17.58
C ARG A 97 16.83 -0.43 -17.02
N PRO A 98 17.89 -0.31 -17.85
CA PRO A 98 19.23 0.04 -17.39
C PRO A 98 19.38 1.44 -16.77
N GLU A 99 18.41 2.33 -16.95
CA GLU A 99 18.57 3.77 -16.73
C GLU A 99 18.42 4.22 -15.25
N ASP A 100 17.91 3.36 -14.36
CA ASP A 100 17.58 3.75 -12.96
C ASP A 100 18.59 3.24 -11.90
N GLN A 101 19.77 2.75 -12.29
CA GLN A 101 20.78 2.24 -11.33
C GLN A 101 21.57 3.32 -10.58
N THR A 102 21.28 4.60 -10.81
CA THR A 102 21.89 5.72 -10.08
C THR A 102 20.81 6.66 -9.55
N SER A 103 20.44 6.49 -8.29
CA SER A 103 19.93 7.60 -7.48
C SER A 103 20.10 7.27 -6.00
N ASP A 104 21.24 7.74 -5.49
CA ASP A 104 21.33 8.20 -4.11
C ASP A 104 20.33 9.36 -3.92
N GLY A 105 19.77 9.46 -2.71
CA GLY A 105 19.10 10.65 -2.20
C GLY A 105 18.00 11.30 -3.05
N ASN A 106 16.78 10.76 -3.04
CA ASN A 106 15.62 11.67 -2.95
C ASN A 106 14.53 11.06 -2.08
N MET A 107 14.29 11.71 -0.94
CA MET A 107 13.31 11.30 0.06
C MET A 107 11.98 11.97 -0.31
N PRO A 108 10.96 11.24 -0.82
CA PRO A 108 9.69 11.87 -1.15
C PRO A 108 8.95 12.28 0.13
N GLU A 109 8.66 13.58 0.27
CA GLU A 109 7.83 14.11 1.34
C GLU A 109 6.42 13.51 1.27
N TYR A 110 6.08 12.66 2.24
CA TYR A 110 4.77 12.05 2.35
C TYR A 110 3.75 13.07 2.90
N ARG A 111 2.92 13.64 2.02
CA ARG A 111 1.73 14.42 2.42
C ARG A 111 0.57 13.47 2.67
N SER A 112 0.26 13.26 3.96
CA SER A 112 -0.86 12.41 4.40
C SER A 112 -2.19 13.11 4.16
N GLY A 113 -3.03 12.57 3.27
CA GLY A 113 -4.39 13.05 3.04
C GLY A 113 -5.39 12.43 4.02
N GLY A 114 -5.83 13.24 4.99
CA GLY A 114 -7.11 13.19 5.71
C GLY A 114 -7.58 11.86 6.31
N ALA A 115 -7.48 11.73 7.64
CA ALA A 115 -8.20 10.72 8.43
C ALA A 115 -9.03 11.41 9.52
N GLY A 116 -10.35 11.17 9.47
CA GLY A 116 -11.32 11.58 10.49
C GLY A 116 -11.06 10.91 11.84
N THR A 117 -11.48 11.61 12.90
CA THR A 117 -11.21 11.35 14.30
C THR A 117 -11.83 10.06 14.82
N VAL A 118 -11.02 9.03 15.07
CA VAL A 118 -11.34 7.89 15.95
C VAL A 118 -10.06 7.41 16.63
N ASN A 119 -10.05 7.36 17.97
CA ASN A 119 -8.97 6.89 18.87
C ASN A 119 -7.52 7.29 18.52
N SER A 120 -7.09 8.40 19.15
CA SER A 120 -5.88 9.14 18.87
C SER A 120 -4.58 8.33 18.99
N SER A 121 -4.41 7.47 19.99
CA SER A 121 -3.13 6.76 20.20
C SER A 121 -2.83 5.70 19.14
N ALA A 122 -3.77 4.79 18.86
CA ALA A 122 -3.58 3.72 17.88
C ALA A 122 -3.46 4.25 16.44
N VAL A 123 -4.19 5.33 16.11
CA VAL A 123 -4.09 6.00 14.80
C VAL A 123 -2.77 6.74 14.66
N LEU A 124 -2.29 7.41 15.71
CA LEU A 124 -0.98 8.07 15.70
C LEU A 124 0.16 7.08 15.53
N ASP A 125 0.07 5.91 16.17
CA ASP A 125 1.09 4.86 16.03
C ASP A 125 1.06 4.22 14.65
N ARG A 126 -0.13 3.97 14.10
CA ARG A 126 -0.27 3.51 12.72
C ARG A 126 0.30 4.50 11.71
N LEU A 127 0.01 5.80 11.89
CA LEU A 127 0.52 6.86 11.01
C LEU A 127 2.05 6.99 11.11
N ALA A 128 2.61 6.83 12.32
CA ALA A 128 4.06 6.81 12.52
C ALA A 128 4.72 5.63 11.80
N ILE A 129 4.12 4.45 11.86
CA ILE A 129 4.59 3.25 11.13
C ILE A 129 4.51 3.49 9.62
N GLU A 130 3.40 4.00 9.10
CA GLU A 130 3.24 4.25 7.66
C GLU A 130 4.26 5.27 7.14
N ARG A 131 4.50 6.36 7.90
CA ARG A 131 5.54 7.35 7.58
C ARG A 131 6.95 6.74 7.63
N ALA A 132 7.24 5.91 8.64
CA ALA A 132 8.54 5.25 8.77
C ALA A 132 8.81 4.29 7.61
N VAL A 133 7.81 3.53 7.18
CA VAL A 133 7.90 2.66 5.99
C VAL A 133 8.06 3.49 4.72
N GLY A 134 7.33 4.61 4.58
CA GLY A 134 7.51 5.56 3.49
C GLY A 134 8.94 6.11 3.42
N ALA A 135 9.61 6.30 4.56
CA ALA A 135 10.99 6.79 4.65
C ALA A 135 12.10 5.76 4.37
N LEU A 136 11.73 4.51 4.09
CA LEU A 136 12.68 3.51 3.64
C LEU A 136 13.11 3.75 2.18
N PRO A 137 14.39 3.52 1.83
CA PRO A 137 14.81 3.43 0.44
C PRO A 137 13.98 2.38 -0.33
N PRO A 138 13.76 2.54 -1.65
CA PRO A 138 12.82 1.72 -2.42
C PRO A 138 13.02 0.20 -2.28
N GLY A 139 14.28 -0.26 -2.33
CA GLY A 139 14.59 -1.67 -2.14
C GLY A 139 14.27 -2.18 -0.72
N TYR A 140 14.60 -1.39 0.30
CA TYR A 140 14.37 -1.77 1.70
C TYR A 140 12.87 -1.83 1.99
N ARG A 141 12.12 -0.85 1.48
CA ARG A 141 10.66 -0.80 1.54
C ARG A 141 10.03 -2.02 0.90
N SER A 142 10.47 -2.35 -0.31
CA SER A 142 9.97 -3.52 -1.06
C SER A 142 10.26 -4.82 -0.32
N ALA A 143 11.48 -5.02 0.14
CA ALA A 143 11.87 -6.22 0.90
C ALA A 143 11.06 -6.36 2.20
N PHE A 144 10.86 -5.26 2.93
CA PHE A 144 10.06 -5.24 4.16
C PHE A 144 8.59 -5.59 3.91
N ILE A 145 7.94 -4.91 2.95
CA ILE A 145 6.53 -5.18 2.63
C ILE A 145 6.36 -6.64 2.19
N LEU A 146 7.18 -7.10 1.25
CA LEU A 146 7.09 -8.47 0.74
C LEU A 146 7.29 -9.53 1.84
N TYR A 147 8.20 -9.32 2.79
CA TYR A 147 8.47 -10.32 3.83
C TYR A 147 7.52 -10.18 5.03
N ASP A 148 7.56 -9.02 5.69
CA ASP A 148 6.91 -8.80 6.98
C ASP A 148 5.41 -8.53 6.87
N VAL A 149 4.93 -8.06 5.70
CA VAL A 149 3.50 -7.76 5.48
C VAL A 149 2.83 -8.85 4.64
N GLU A 150 3.45 -9.29 3.55
CA GLU A 150 2.86 -10.29 2.64
C GLU A 150 3.24 -11.74 2.97
N GLY A 151 4.32 -11.97 3.73
CA GLY A 151 4.76 -13.31 4.12
C GLY A 151 5.57 -14.08 3.06
N TYR A 152 6.07 -13.42 2.00
CA TYR A 152 6.91 -14.08 1.00
C TYR A 152 8.25 -14.53 1.58
N GLN A 153 8.77 -15.63 1.05
CA GLN A 153 10.08 -16.14 1.43
C GLN A 153 11.20 -15.41 0.69
N HIS A 154 12.39 -15.32 1.29
CA HIS A 154 13.56 -14.62 0.73
C HIS A 154 13.87 -15.01 -0.72
N LYS A 155 13.70 -16.28 -1.09
CA LYS A 155 13.91 -16.77 -2.47
C LYS A 155 12.92 -16.15 -3.46
N GLU A 156 11.66 -16.03 -3.06
CA GLU A 156 10.60 -15.44 -3.87
C GLU A 156 10.80 -13.94 -4.00
N ILE A 157 11.15 -13.27 -2.90
CA ILE A 157 11.48 -11.85 -2.87
C ILE A 157 12.67 -11.54 -3.80
N ALA A 158 13.73 -12.35 -3.76
CA ALA A 158 14.89 -12.18 -4.63
C ALA A 158 14.52 -12.27 -6.11
N ARG A 159 13.68 -13.25 -6.47
CA ARG A 159 13.13 -13.41 -7.82
C ARG A 159 12.25 -12.24 -8.24
N ILE A 160 11.36 -11.78 -7.34
CA ILE A 160 10.46 -10.65 -7.59
C ILE A 160 11.26 -9.38 -7.82
N MET A 161 12.22 -9.10 -6.95
CA MET A 161 13.06 -7.91 -6.99
C MET A 161 14.20 -8.02 -8.00
N GLY A 162 14.40 -9.12 -8.74
CA GLY A 162 15.52 -9.28 -9.66
C GLY A 162 16.88 -9.04 -8.99
N CYS A 163 17.15 -9.74 -7.88
CA CYS A 163 18.42 -9.66 -7.16
C CYS A 163 18.77 -11.01 -6.54
N GLU A 164 19.96 -11.11 -5.96
CA GLU A 164 20.38 -12.31 -5.22
C GLU A 164 19.63 -12.45 -3.88
N ILE A 165 19.50 -13.69 -3.40
CA ILE A 165 18.87 -13.99 -2.11
C ILE A 165 19.61 -13.30 -0.95
N GLY A 166 20.94 -13.22 -1.03
CA GLY A 166 21.77 -12.48 -0.07
C GLY A 166 21.42 -11.00 -0.03
N THR A 167 21.21 -10.38 -1.20
CA THR A 167 20.77 -8.98 -1.33
C THR A 167 19.38 -8.78 -0.73
N ALA A 168 18.42 -9.66 -1.01
CA ALA A 168 17.07 -9.58 -0.42
C ALA A 168 17.11 -9.65 1.12
N LYS A 169 17.88 -10.59 1.69
CA LYS A 169 18.10 -10.72 3.15
C LYS A 169 18.75 -9.46 3.74
N SER A 170 19.79 -8.95 3.09
CA SER A 170 20.51 -7.75 3.52
C SER A 170 19.60 -6.52 3.50
N GLN A 171 18.81 -6.33 2.43
CA GLN A 171 17.85 -5.23 2.34
C GLN A 171 16.77 -5.31 3.43
N LEU A 172 16.22 -6.49 3.70
CA LEU A 172 15.25 -6.69 4.79
C LEU A 172 15.86 -6.36 6.16
N HIS A 173 17.07 -6.86 6.43
CA HIS A 173 17.78 -6.56 7.67
C HIS A 173 18.00 -5.04 7.85
N ARG A 174 18.49 -4.37 6.81
CA ARG A 174 18.69 -2.91 6.81
C ARG A 174 17.38 -2.14 6.94
N ALA A 175 16.30 -2.62 6.32
CA ALA A 175 14.96 -2.05 6.46
C ALA A 175 14.51 -2.06 7.92
N ARG A 176 14.56 -3.22 8.59
CA ARG A 176 14.19 -3.36 10.00
C ARG A 176 15.06 -2.52 10.92
N ALA A 177 16.38 -2.45 10.67
CA ALA A 177 17.29 -1.60 11.43
C ALA A 177 16.93 -0.10 11.30
N LYS A 178 16.62 0.36 10.08
CA LYS A 178 16.21 1.75 9.82
C LYS A 178 14.84 2.05 10.43
N LEU A 179 13.86 1.15 10.31
CA LEU A 179 12.56 1.28 10.96
C LEU A 179 12.69 1.38 12.47
N ARG A 180 13.50 0.53 13.09
CA ARG A 180 13.76 0.61 14.54
C ARG A 180 14.29 2.00 14.91
N ARG A 181 15.30 2.53 14.19
CA ARG A 181 15.81 3.89 14.44
C ARG A 181 14.75 4.99 14.27
N LEU A 182 13.91 4.88 13.24
CA LEU A 182 12.86 5.86 12.96
C LEU A 182 11.74 5.84 14.01
N LEU A 183 11.45 4.67 14.58
CA LEU A 183 10.38 4.49 15.57
C LEU A 183 10.87 4.63 17.02
N SER A 184 12.17 4.41 17.28
CA SER A 184 12.78 4.55 18.60
C SER A 184 13.12 6.00 18.99
N ASN A 185 12.93 6.98 18.10
CA ASN A 185 13.19 8.39 18.40
C ASN A 185 11.89 9.19 18.57
N PRO A 186 11.27 9.19 19.77
CA PRO A 186 10.04 9.93 20.04
C PRO A 186 10.22 11.46 20.07
N GLU A 187 11.45 11.99 20.09
CA GLU A 187 11.71 13.41 20.36
C GLU A 187 11.35 14.37 19.21
N ARG A 188 11.09 13.89 17.99
CA ARG A 188 10.54 14.74 16.91
C ARG A 188 9.04 15.05 17.05
N ARG A 189 8.35 14.56 18.09
CA ARG A 189 6.93 14.83 18.34
C ARG A 189 6.66 16.14 19.09
N LEU A 190 7.67 16.76 19.73
CA LEU A 190 7.46 17.89 20.66
C LEU A 190 8.01 19.24 20.19
N SER A 191 8.86 19.29 19.16
CA SER A 191 9.57 20.53 18.78
C SER A 191 8.80 21.46 17.83
N SER A 192 7.55 21.16 17.47
CA SER A 192 6.71 22.01 16.62
C SER A 192 5.53 22.68 17.34
N GLN A 193 5.44 22.58 18.68
CA GLN A 193 4.43 23.27 19.48
C GLN A 193 4.97 24.37 20.42
N THR A 194 6.28 24.59 20.53
CA THR A 194 6.86 25.54 21.49
C THR A 194 7.43 26.84 20.90
N SER A 195 7.36 27.06 19.58
CA SER A 195 7.71 28.36 18.97
C SER A 195 6.47 29.20 18.66
N SER A 196 5.68 29.49 19.70
CA SER A 196 4.72 30.61 19.74
C SER A 196 4.32 30.83 21.19
N ILE A 197 5.23 31.38 21.98
CA ILE A 197 4.93 32.24 23.13
C ILE A 197 5.96 33.38 23.07
#